data_AF-A0A7S0EE64-F1
#
_entry.id   AF-A0A7S0EE64-F1
#
_cell.length_a   1.000
_cell.length_b   1.000
_cell.length_c   1.000
_cell.angle_alpha   90.00
_cell.angle_beta   90.00
_cell.angle_gamma   90.00
#
_symmetry.space_group_name_H-M   'P 1'
#
loop_
_entity.id
_entity.type
_entity.pdbx_description
1 polymer ?
#
loop_
_entity_poly.entity_id
_entity_poly.type
_entity_poly.pdbx_seq_one_letter_code
_entity_poly.pdbx_strand_id
1 'polypeptide(L)'
;DRQACAAAGQGILMSTYDMLFQRLGLTCAQVLITQGDFLSRQRYSYLTDTLDRLTSLGVIPIINENDVVTGCHELDTQRVFSDNDKLSALLAAGSDADGLALLTDVEAVFTKPPDQEGAERIKVYNSLTAVEIGEKSSMGRGGMASKIGAARVAALGGVHTVVASGYDLDNIAKVFAGADVGTLFPASARPNKRQRWLTFATVSEGKIRVKAAAKD
;
A
#
# COMPACT_ATOMS: atom_id res chain seq x y z
N ASP A 1 -1.46 -22.39 -13.96
CA ASP A 1 -2.14 -22.66 -12.67
C ASP A 1 -1.93 -21.62 -11.56
N ARG A 2 -1.64 -20.35 -11.86
CA ARG A 2 -1.38 -19.32 -10.83
C ARG A 2 -2.55 -19.11 -9.86
N GLN A 3 -3.78 -19.12 -10.35
CA GLN A 3 -4.97 -18.90 -9.52
C GLN A 3 -5.28 -20.09 -8.61
N ALA A 4 -5.06 -21.32 -9.09
CA ALA A 4 -5.21 -22.52 -8.29
C ALA A 4 -4.17 -22.56 -7.15
N CYS A 5 -2.91 -22.19 -7.44
CA CYS A 5 -1.88 -22.04 -6.41
C CYS A 5 -2.23 -20.93 -5.41
N ALA A 6 -2.77 -19.79 -5.86
CA ALA A 6 -3.21 -18.72 -4.97
C ALA A 6 -4.36 -19.16 -4.06
N ALA A 7 -5.36 -19.85 -4.60
CA ALA A 7 -6.48 -20.40 -3.83
C ALA A 7 -5.99 -21.39 -2.75
N ALA A 8 -5.13 -22.34 -3.14
CA ALA A 8 -4.59 -23.33 -2.21
C ALA A 8 -3.67 -22.68 -1.16
N GLY A 9 -2.82 -21.74 -1.57
CA GLY A 9 -1.88 -21.05 -0.69
C GLY A 9 -2.55 -20.10 0.31
N GLN A 10 -3.69 -19.51 -0.05
CA GLN A 10 -4.40 -18.56 0.81
C GLN A 10 -4.87 -19.19 2.13
N GLY A 11 -5.34 -20.43 2.09
CA GLY A 11 -5.74 -21.17 3.30
C GLY A 11 -4.55 -21.42 4.25
N ILE A 12 -3.39 -21.77 3.68
CA ILE A 12 -2.14 -22.00 4.44
C ILE A 12 -1.63 -20.70 5.05
N LEU A 13 -1.66 -19.60 4.29
CA LEU A 13 -1.27 -18.27 4.76
C LEU A 13 -2.10 -17.85 5.97
N MET A 14 -3.43 -18.00 5.87
CA MET A 14 -4.33 -17.61 6.96
C MET A 14 -4.17 -18.49 8.20
N SER A 15 -4.02 -19.81 8.01
CA SER A 15 -3.74 -20.74 9.12
C SER A 15 -2.44 -20.39 9.85
N THR A 16 -1.42 -19.97 9.12
CA THR A 16 -0.13 -19.55 9.70
C THR A 16 -0.30 -18.28 10.54
N TYR A 17 -1.00 -17.26 10.03
CA TYR A 17 -1.27 -16.04 10.79
C TYR A 17 -2.10 -16.31 12.04
N ASP A 18 -3.17 -17.11 11.92
CA ASP A 18 -4.03 -17.49 13.04
C ASP A 18 -3.23 -18.19 14.15
N MET A 19 -2.40 -19.17 13.79
CA MET A 19 -1.51 -19.85 14.74
C MET A 19 -0.55 -18.88 15.46
N LEU A 20 0.04 -17.93 14.73
CA LEU A 20 1.01 -16.98 15.30
C LEU A 20 0.32 -15.95 16.21
N PHE A 21 -0.83 -15.40 15.80
CA PHE A 21 -1.57 -14.43 16.61
C PHE A 21 -2.22 -15.05 17.84
N GLN A 22 -2.72 -16.29 17.75
CA GLN A 22 -3.28 -17.00 18.91
C GLN A 22 -2.25 -17.19 20.03
N ARG A 23 -0.96 -17.40 19.71
CA ARG A 23 0.12 -17.48 20.72
C ARG A 23 0.30 -16.17 21.50
N LEU A 24 -0.11 -15.06 20.92
CA LEU A 24 -0.08 -13.72 21.53
C LEU A 24 -1.45 -13.33 22.13
N GLY A 25 -2.44 -14.23 22.13
CA GLY A 25 -3.80 -13.93 22.59
C GLY A 25 -4.58 -12.99 21.67
N LEU A 26 -4.14 -12.83 20.41
CA LEU A 26 -4.73 -11.95 19.42
C LEU A 26 -5.60 -12.74 18.46
N THR A 27 -6.71 -12.14 18.03
CA THR A 27 -7.58 -12.71 16.98
C THR A 27 -7.32 -11.97 15.67
N CYS A 28 -7.24 -12.70 14.57
CA CYS A 28 -7.13 -12.12 13.24
C CYS A 28 -8.33 -12.47 12.35
N ALA A 29 -8.64 -11.62 11.38
CA ALA A 29 -9.72 -11.83 10.41
C ALA A 29 -9.23 -11.65 8.98
N GLN A 30 -9.61 -12.57 8.09
CA GLN A 30 -9.27 -12.49 6.68
C GLN A 30 -10.15 -11.47 5.95
N VAL A 31 -9.54 -10.63 5.13
CA VAL A 31 -10.24 -9.74 4.21
C VAL A 31 -9.63 -9.89 2.81
N LEU A 32 -10.42 -10.35 1.85
CA LEU A 32 -10.00 -10.49 0.46
C LEU A 32 -10.62 -9.37 -0.37
N ILE A 33 -9.80 -8.67 -1.14
CA ILE A 33 -10.23 -7.49 -1.90
C ILE A 33 -9.82 -7.57 -3.37
N THR A 34 -10.56 -6.86 -4.20
CA THR A 34 -10.32 -6.72 -5.64
C THR A 34 -10.16 -5.24 -6.00
N GLN A 35 -9.59 -4.97 -7.18
CA GLN A 35 -9.52 -3.60 -7.70
C GLN A 35 -10.92 -2.92 -7.79
N GLY A 36 -11.96 -3.69 -8.11
CA GLY A 36 -13.32 -3.18 -8.23
C GLY A 36 -13.87 -2.58 -6.93
N ASP A 37 -13.38 -3.03 -5.78
CA ASP A 37 -13.84 -2.55 -4.47
C ASP A 37 -13.45 -1.09 -4.21
N PHE A 38 -12.36 -0.62 -4.83
CA PHE A 38 -11.90 0.78 -4.74
C PHE A 38 -12.62 1.71 -5.73
N LEU A 39 -13.01 1.19 -6.90
CA LEU A 39 -13.66 1.99 -7.95
C LEU A 39 -15.07 2.46 -7.54
N SER A 40 -15.78 1.65 -6.74
CA SER A 40 -17.10 2.04 -6.22
C SER A 40 -16.94 2.72 -4.87
N ARG A 41 -17.40 3.97 -4.76
CA ARG A 41 -17.41 4.73 -3.49
C ARG A 41 -18.11 3.96 -2.38
N GLN A 42 -19.20 3.28 -2.71
CA GLN A 42 -19.99 2.54 -1.74
C GLN A 42 -19.24 1.30 -1.24
N ARG A 43 -18.64 0.51 -2.15
CA ARG A 43 -17.83 -0.66 -1.78
C ARG A 43 -16.61 -0.26 -0.96
N TYR A 44 -15.96 0.84 -1.35
CA TYR A 44 -14.81 1.38 -0.63
C TYR A 44 -15.18 1.81 0.80
N SER A 45 -16.34 2.48 0.99
CA SER A 45 -16.84 2.82 2.32
C SER A 45 -17.10 1.57 3.16
N TYR A 46 -17.80 0.57 2.62
CA TYR A 46 -18.05 -0.68 3.36
C TYR A 46 -16.76 -1.38 3.76
N LEU A 47 -15.75 -1.38 2.90
CA LEU A 47 -14.43 -1.94 3.21
C LEU A 47 -13.77 -1.19 4.37
N THR A 48 -13.68 0.14 4.31
CA THR A 48 -13.06 0.94 5.38
C THR A 48 -13.84 0.81 6.70
N ASP A 49 -15.17 0.87 6.65
CA ASP A 49 -16.02 0.76 7.83
C ASP A 49 -15.90 -0.62 8.49
N THR A 50 -15.74 -1.68 7.69
CA THR A 50 -15.51 -3.05 8.19
C THR A 50 -14.15 -3.17 8.87
N LEU A 51 -13.10 -2.59 8.29
CA LEU A 51 -11.75 -2.59 8.88
C LEU A 51 -11.72 -1.80 10.20
N ASP A 52 -12.36 -0.63 10.23
CA ASP A 52 -12.51 0.18 11.44
C ASP A 52 -13.29 -0.59 12.52
N ARG A 53 -14.33 -1.34 12.13
CA ARG A 53 -15.08 -2.19 13.07
C ARG A 53 -14.24 -3.35 13.60
N LEU A 54 -13.51 -4.07 12.76
CA LEU A 54 -12.66 -5.19 13.18
C LEU A 54 -11.60 -4.73 14.18
N THR A 55 -10.90 -3.64 13.87
CA THR A 55 -9.89 -3.06 14.75
C THR A 55 -10.48 -2.56 16.06
N SER A 56 -11.70 -1.97 16.05
CA SER A 56 -12.39 -1.57 17.29
C SER A 56 -12.77 -2.75 18.21
N LEU A 57 -12.89 -3.96 17.65
CA LEU A 57 -13.14 -5.19 18.38
C LEU A 57 -11.85 -5.89 18.85
N GLY A 58 -10.68 -5.29 18.62
CA GLY A 58 -9.38 -5.89 18.93
C GLY A 58 -8.97 -7.00 17.95
N VAL A 59 -9.63 -7.10 16.78
CA VAL A 59 -9.32 -8.09 15.75
C VAL A 59 -8.34 -7.49 14.73
N ILE A 60 -7.29 -8.22 14.40
CA ILE A 60 -6.26 -7.81 13.43
C ILE A 60 -6.69 -8.23 12.02
N PRO A 61 -7.00 -7.29 11.12
CA PRO A 61 -7.35 -7.62 9.74
C PRO A 61 -6.10 -8.05 8.94
N ILE A 62 -6.18 -9.22 8.30
CA ILE A 62 -5.18 -9.73 7.34
C ILE A 62 -5.77 -9.59 5.95
N ILE A 63 -5.25 -8.61 5.22
CA ILE A 63 -5.80 -8.17 3.94
C ILE A 63 -4.93 -8.73 2.81
N ASN A 64 -5.55 -9.35 1.81
CA ASN A 64 -4.84 -9.78 0.60
C ASN A 64 -5.70 -9.58 -0.66
N GLU A 65 -5.07 -9.55 -1.82
CA GLU A 65 -5.78 -9.52 -3.10
C GLU A 65 -6.45 -10.88 -3.38
N ASN A 66 -7.69 -10.83 -3.91
CA ASN A 66 -8.43 -12.02 -4.31
C ASN A 66 -8.01 -12.51 -5.71
N ASP A 67 -6.78 -13.01 -5.84
CA ASP A 67 -6.19 -13.52 -7.10
C ASP A 67 -7.07 -14.55 -7.85
N VAL A 68 -7.97 -15.24 -7.15
CA VAL A 68 -8.89 -16.25 -7.73
C VAL A 68 -9.96 -15.58 -8.59
N VAL A 69 -10.48 -14.44 -8.16
CA VAL A 69 -11.55 -13.70 -8.85
C VAL A 69 -11.00 -12.58 -9.74
N THR A 70 -9.75 -12.16 -9.51
CA THR A 70 -9.09 -11.12 -10.33
C THR A 70 -8.73 -11.60 -11.76
N GLY A 71 -8.85 -12.89 -12.08
CA GLY A 71 -8.53 -13.41 -13.41
C GLY A 71 -9.71 -13.38 -14.39
N CYS A 72 -9.40 -12.84 -15.58
CA CYS A 72 -10.17 -12.84 -16.83
C CYS A 72 -11.20 -11.71 -16.96
N HIS A 73 -10.87 -10.76 -17.86
CA HIS A 73 -11.78 -10.01 -18.75
C HIS A 73 -12.30 -8.60 -18.46
N GLU A 74 -12.15 -7.96 -17.29
CA GLU A 74 -12.80 -6.63 -17.11
C GLU A 74 -11.90 -5.39 -17.12
N LEU A 75 -10.57 -5.50 -17.01
CA LEU A 75 -9.69 -4.31 -16.93
C LEU A 75 -8.35 -4.44 -17.69
N ASP A 76 -8.35 -5.13 -18.83
CA ASP A 76 -7.12 -5.37 -19.62
C ASP A 76 -6.55 -4.09 -20.28
N THR A 77 -7.27 -2.96 -20.24
CA THR A 77 -6.76 -1.65 -20.65
C THR A 77 -6.23 -0.80 -19.49
N GLN A 78 -6.46 -1.21 -18.23
CA GLN A 78 -6.15 -0.41 -17.04
C GLN A 78 -5.76 -1.30 -15.84
N ARG A 79 -4.72 -2.14 -16.01
CA ARG A 79 -3.98 -2.73 -14.87
C ARG A 79 -3.30 -1.62 -14.08
N VAL A 80 -4.08 -0.97 -13.23
CA VAL A 80 -3.64 0.11 -12.35
C VAL A 80 -3.00 -0.50 -11.07
N PHE A 81 -3.21 -1.79 -10.82
CA PHE A 81 -2.73 -2.52 -9.63
C PHE A 81 -2.03 -3.80 -10.07
N SER A 82 -0.80 -4.02 -9.59
CA SER A 82 -0.13 -5.32 -9.70
C SER A 82 0.63 -5.69 -8.43
N ASP A 83 0.51 -4.91 -7.35
CA ASP A 83 1.30 -5.13 -6.13
C ASP A 83 0.56 -4.66 -4.87
N ASN A 84 0.78 -5.38 -3.77
CA ASN A 84 0.25 -5.11 -2.43
C ASN A 84 0.71 -3.75 -1.88
N ASP A 85 1.82 -3.21 -2.41
CA ASP A 85 2.28 -1.84 -2.15
C ASP A 85 1.16 -0.82 -2.40
N LYS A 86 0.51 -0.89 -3.57
CA LYS A 86 -0.50 0.09 -3.95
C LYS A 86 -1.81 -0.11 -3.19
N LEU A 87 -2.17 -1.37 -2.98
CA LEU A 87 -3.33 -1.76 -2.19
C LEU A 87 -3.22 -1.23 -0.76
N SER A 88 -2.07 -1.43 -0.11
CA SER A 88 -1.82 -0.93 1.25
C SER A 88 -1.84 0.60 1.30
N ALA A 89 -1.27 1.28 0.30
CA ALA A 89 -1.32 2.73 0.19
C ALA A 89 -2.74 3.28 0.01
N LEU A 90 -3.57 2.66 -0.81
CA LEU A 90 -4.97 3.08 -1.00
C LEU A 90 -5.84 2.81 0.23
N LEU A 91 -5.61 1.70 0.91
CA LEU A 91 -6.30 1.40 2.15
C LEU A 91 -5.91 2.41 3.22
N ALA A 92 -4.61 2.67 3.41
CA ALA A 92 -4.14 3.64 4.39
C ALA A 92 -4.63 5.06 4.09
N ALA A 93 -4.55 5.50 2.83
CA ALA A 93 -5.10 6.79 2.40
C ALA A 93 -6.64 6.84 2.51
N GLY A 94 -7.32 5.69 2.50
CA GLY A 94 -8.77 5.59 2.61
C GLY A 94 -9.29 5.65 4.02
N SER A 95 -8.69 4.81 4.85
CA SER A 95 -8.95 4.74 6.28
C SER A 95 -8.38 5.97 6.98
N ASP A 96 -8.59 6.03 8.29
CA ASP A 96 -8.04 7.08 9.13
C ASP A 96 -6.70 6.63 9.75
N ALA A 97 -5.91 5.86 9.00
CA ALA A 97 -4.58 5.42 9.41
C ALA A 97 -3.62 6.60 9.60
N ASP A 98 -2.81 6.54 10.67
CA ASP A 98 -1.79 7.56 10.94
C ASP A 98 -0.43 7.21 10.33
N GLY A 99 -0.16 5.91 10.15
CA GLY A 99 1.10 5.39 9.64
C GLY A 99 0.93 4.21 8.68
N LEU A 100 1.84 4.08 7.73
CA LEU A 100 2.01 2.93 6.84
C LEU A 100 3.47 2.50 6.83
N ALA A 101 3.74 1.21 7.07
CA ALA A 101 5.08 0.64 6.95
C ALA A 101 5.10 -0.33 5.75
N LEU A 102 5.95 -0.05 4.76
CA LEU A 102 6.22 -0.91 3.61
C LEU A 102 7.52 -1.68 3.89
N LEU A 103 7.37 -2.94 4.30
CA LEU A 103 8.50 -3.83 4.60
C LEU A 103 8.97 -4.54 3.33
N THR A 104 10.25 -4.39 3.00
CA THR A 104 10.84 -4.89 1.75
C THR A 104 12.16 -5.61 1.97
N ASP A 105 12.66 -6.26 0.93
CA ASP A 105 13.97 -6.91 0.87
C ASP A 105 15.17 -5.94 0.86
N VAL A 106 14.93 -4.64 0.69
CA VAL A 106 15.96 -3.58 0.73
C VAL A 106 15.86 -2.73 1.99
N GLU A 107 16.96 -2.15 2.42
CA GLU A 107 17.02 -1.43 3.70
C GLU A 107 16.18 -0.14 3.72
N ALA A 108 16.17 0.58 2.60
CA ALA A 108 15.58 1.91 2.46
C ALA A 108 15.46 2.28 0.97
N VAL A 109 14.95 3.48 0.70
CA VAL A 109 15.11 4.12 -0.61
C VAL A 109 16.48 4.79 -0.67
N PHE A 110 17.23 4.51 -1.73
CA PHE A 110 18.55 5.11 -1.98
C PHE A 110 18.49 6.09 -3.14
N THR A 111 19.46 7.01 -3.22
CA THR A 111 19.59 7.98 -4.33
C THR A 111 19.80 7.30 -5.69
N LYS A 112 20.41 6.12 -5.68
CA LYS A 112 20.63 5.22 -6.83
C LYS A 112 20.70 3.78 -6.32
N PRO A 113 20.77 2.75 -7.18
CA PRO A 113 20.83 1.36 -6.74
C PRO A 113 21.93 1.13 -5.68
N PRO A 114 21.65 0.42 -4.57
CA PRO A 114 22.54 0.32 -3.42
C PRO A 114 23.85 -0.42 -3.70
N ASP A 115 23.94 -1.15 -4.82
CA ASP A 115 25.12 -1.81 -5.33
C ASP A 115 26.06 -0.86 -6.12
N GLN A 116 25.63 0.37 -6.40
CA GLN A 116 26.44 1.37 -7.11
C GLN A 116 27.21 2.27 -6.15
N GLU A 117 28.45 2.62 -6.53
CA GLU A 117 29.31 3.49 -5.74
C GLU A 117 28.67 4.88 -5.54
N GLY A 118 28.63 5.35 -4.31
CA GLY A 118 28.02 6.63 -3.91
C GLY A 118 26.49 6.59 -3.74
N ALA A 119 25.89 5.40 -3.61
CA ALA A 119 24.49 5.27 -3.24
C ALA A 119 24.29 5.69 -1.79
N GLU A 120 23.39 6.66 -1.56
CA GLU A 120 23.11 7.18 -0.22
C GLU A 120 21.68 6.90 0.18
N ARG A 121 21.47 6.48 1.44
CA ARG A 121 20.14 6.30 2.00
C ARG A 121 19.41 7.64 2.09
N ILE A 122 18.22 7.71 1.53
CA ILE A 122 17.31 8.83 1.71
C ILE A 122 16.61 8.65 3.05
N LYS A 123 16.94 9.49 4.04
CA LYS A 123 16.28 9.42 5.36
C LYS A 123 14.83 9.90 5.31
N VAL A 124 14.63 11.06 4.68
CA VAL A 124 13.33 11.69 4.52
C VAL A 124 13.15 12.02 3.05
N TYR A 125 12.11 11.47 2.43
CA TYR A 125 11.78 11.71 1.04
C TYR A 125 11.16 13.08 0.84
N ASN A 126 11.67 13.82 -0.13
CA ASN A 126 11.08 15.03 -0.70
C ASN A 126 10.75 14.80 -2.18
N SER A 127 9.68 15.40 -2.71
CA SER A 127 9.36 15.39 -4.15
C SER A 127 10.47 15.93 -5.06
N LEU A 128 11.38 16.75 -4.53
CA LEU A 128 12.55 17.26 -5.25
C LEU A 128 13.75 16.30 -5.21
N THR A 129 13.69 15.22 -4.43
CA THR A 129 14.78 14.25 -4.31
C THR A 129 14.91 13.50 -5.63
N ALA A 130 16.05 13.63 -6.29
CA ALA A 130 16.37 12.82 -7.45
C ALA A 130 16.63 11.39 -6.99
N VAL A 131 15.89 10.44 -7.57
CA VAL A 131 16.06 9.00 -7.31
C VAL A 131 16.26 8.31 -8.66
N GLU A 132 17.44 7.72 -8.84
CA GLU A 132 17.71 6.85 -9.97
C GLU A 132 17.17 5.46 -9.65
N ILE A 133 16.12 5.07 -10.38
CA ILE A 133 15.48 3.77 -10.17
C ILE A 133 16.17 2.76 -11.10
N GLY A 134 16.89 1.80 -10.50
CA GLY A 134 17.50 0.68 -11.22
C GLY A 134 16.48 -0.34 -11.76
N GLU A 135 17.00 -1.40 -12.36
CA GLU A 135 16.18 -2.50 -12.89
C GLU A 135 15.38 -3.22 -11.79
N LYS A 136 14.25 -3.83 -12.16
CA LYS A 136 13.38 -4.56 -11.23
C LYS A 136 14.15 -5.77 -10.66
N SER A 137 14.05 -6.00 -9.35
CA SER A 137 14.56 -7.24 -8.75
C SER A 137 13.78 -8.45 -9.28
N SER A 138 14.47 -9.58 -9.43
CA SER A 138 13.92 -10.80 -10.03
C SER A 138 12.90 -11.54 -9.14
N MET A 139 12.86 -11.24 -7.84
CA MET A 139 12.02 -11.92 -6.83
C MET A 139 10.72 -11.18 -6.47
N GLY A 140 10.59 -9.88 -6.80
CA GLY A 140 9.43 -9.06 -6.42
C GLY A 140 8.48 -8.79 -7.58
N ARG A 141 7.16 -8.76 -7.32
CA ARG A 141 6.16 -8.34 -8.34
C ARG A 141 6.23 -6.83 -8.61
N GLY A 142 6.76 -6.02 -7.69
CA GLY A 142 6.98 -4.58 -7.87
C GLY A 142 8.34 -4.11 -7.34
N GLY A 143 9.03 -3.34 -8.18
CA GLY A 143 10.34 -2.75 -7.89
C GLY A 143 10.25 -1.48 -7.03
N MET A 144 11.40 -0.86 -6.79
CA MET A 144 11.50 0.37 -5.96
C MET A 144 10.58 1.50 -6.44
N ALA A 145 10.35 1.64 -7.75
CA ALA A 145 9.36 2.58 -8.29
C ALA A 145 7.94 2.39 -7.73
N SER A 146 7.50 1.13 -7.57
CA SER A 146 6.18 0.80 -7.02
C SER A 146 6.08 1.28 -5.57
N LYS A 147 7.11 0.98 -4.77
CA LYS A 147 7.19 1.35 -3.35
C LYS A 147 7.21 2.86 -3.13
N ILE A 148 8.02 3.58 -3.90
CA ILE A 148 8.02 5.06 -3.89
C ILE A 148 6.65 5.59 -4.31
N GLY A 149 6.05 5.04 -5.37
CA GLY A 149 4.72 5.45 -5.82
C GLY A 149 3.64 5.26 -4.76
N ALA A 150 3.60 4.08 -4.14
CA ALA A 150 2.70 3.74 -3.05
C ALA A 150 2.91 4.65 -1.83
N ALA A 151 4.15 4.83 -1.38
CA ALA A 151 4.46 5.68 -0.25
C ALA A 151 4.07 7.14 -0.49
N ARG A 152 4.24 7.65 -1.72
CA ARG A 152 3.76 8.98 -2.10
C ARG A 152 2.24 9.08 -2.08
N VAL A 153 1.52 8.07 -2.56
CA VAL A 153 0.05 8.04 -2.52
C VAL A 153 -0.47 8.12 -1.08
N ALA A 154 0.08 7.29 -0.19
CA ALA A 154 -0.28 7.30 1.22
C ALA A 154 0.07 8.65 1.90
N ALA A 155 1.27 9.18 1.63
CA ALA A 155 1.70 10.50 2.11
C ALA A 155 0.77 11.64 1.67
N LEU A 156 0.35 11.66 0.41
CA LEU A 156 -0.62 12.64 -0.10
C LEU A 156 -2.03 12.42 0.49
N GLY A 157 -2.36 11.18 0.89
CA GLY A 157 -3.56 10.84 1.65
C GLY A 157 -3.54 11.28 3.12
N GLY A 158 -2.44 11.87 3.59
CA GLY A 158 -2.25 12.33 4.97
C GLY A 158 -1.81 11.22 5.92
N VAL A 159 -1.01 10.27 5.44
CA VAL A 159 -0.47 9.14 6.22
C VAL A 159 1.05 9.15 6.19
N HIS A 160 1.71 9.12 7.35
CA HIS A 160 3.17 9.00 7.39
C HIS A 160 3.58 7.61 6.89
N THR A 161 4.42 7.54 5.87
CA THR A 161 4.80 6.24 5.30
C THR A 161 6.28 5.98 5.45
N VAL A 162 6.67 4.78 5.87
CA VAL A 162 8.08 4.38 5.94
C VAL A 162 8.33 3.17 5.04
N VAL A 163 9.37 3.23 4.22
CA VAL A 163 9.91 2.06 3.50
C VAL A 163 11.12 1.57 4.28
N ALA A 164 11.10 0.33 4.77
CA ALA A 164 12.16 -0.24 5.60
C ALA A 164 12.37 -1.73 5.29
N SER A 165 13.50 -2.28 5.73
CA SER A 165 13.74 -3.73 5.59
C SER A 165 12.75 -4.54 6.41
N GLY A 166 12.20 -5.60 5.80
CA GLY A 166 11.41 -6.63 6.48
C GLY A 166 12.25 -7.73 7.13
N TYR A 167 13.58 -7.76 6.92
CA TYR A 167 14.46 -8.76 7.52
C TYR A 167 14.84 -8.44 8.98
N ASP A 168 14.84 -7.17 9.37
CA ASP A 168 14.99 -6.74 10.76
C ASP A 168 13.60 -6.63 11.41
N LEU A 169 13.27 -7.58 12.27
CA LEU A 169 11.98 -7.67 12.96
C LEU A 169 11.72 -6.49 13.90
N ASP A 170 12.78 -5.84 14.40
CA ASP A 170 12.63 -4.67 15.27
C ASP A 170 12.19 -3.42 14.48
N ASN A 171 12.31 -3.43 13.15
CA ASN A 171 11.94 -2.28 12.32
C ASN A 171 10.49 -1.87 12.50
N ILE A 172 9.56 -2.81 12.70
CA ILE A 172 8.15 -2.47 12.95
C ILE A 172 8.05 -1.59 14.21
N ALA A 173 8.64 -2.02 15.32
CA ALA A 173 8.63 -1.25 16.57
C ALA A 173 9.38 0.08 16.44
N LYS A 174 10.56 0.08 15.80
CA LYS A 174 11.38 1.28 15.57
C LYS A 174 10.63 2.32 14.73
N VAL A 175 9.95 1.90 13.66
CA VAL A 175 9.17 2.77 12.78
C VAL A 175 8.04 3.46 13.56
N PHE A 176 7.25 2.71 14.32
CA PHE A 176 6.16 3.29 15.11
C PHE A 176 6.63 4.07 16.34
N ALA A 177 7.87 3.86 16.80
CA ALA A 177 8.53 4.69 17.81
C ALA A 177 9.15 5.98 17.24
N GLY A 178 9.12 6.19 15.91
CA GLY A 178 9.67 7.38 15.25
C GLY A 178 11.21 7.38 15.15
N ALA A 179 11.86 6.22 15.22
CA ALA A 179 13.30 6.10 15.03
C ALA A 179 13.71 6.36 13.57
N ASP A 180 14.96 6.78 13.35
CA ASP A 180 15.54 6.97 12.01
C ASP A 180 15.86 5.61 11.36
N VAL A 181 14.84 4.96 10.81
CA VAL A 181 14.90 3.66 10.12
C VAL A 181 14.30 3.79 8.73
N GLY A 182 14.95 3.19 7.73
CA GLY A 182 14.44 3.14 6.36
C GLY A 182 14.37 4.52 5.68
N THR A 183 13.27 4.81 5.00
CA THR A 183 12.99 6.12 4.40
C THR A 183 11.61 6.58 4.80
N LEU A 184 11.52 7.74 5.46
CA LEU A 184 10.27 8.38 5.83
C LEU A 184 9.73 9.25 4.68
N PHE A 185 8.47 9.02 4.33
CA PHE A 185 7.64 9.86 3.49
C PHE A 185 6.67 10.64 4.40
N PRO A 186 6.94 11.93 4.65
CA PRO A 186 6.11 12.71 5.55
C PRO A 186 4.70 12.92 4.99
N ALA A 187 3.70 12.83 5.86
CA ALA A 187 2.31 13.09 5.50
C ALA A 187 2.13 14.54 5.02
N SER A 188 1.38 14.71 3.93
CA SER A 188 0.82 16.01 3.53
C SER A 188 -0.41 16.35 4.38
N ALA A 189 -0.96 17.56 4.21
CA ALA A 189 -2.25 17.90 4.78
C ALA A 189 -3.32 16.87 4.36
N ARG A 190 -4.01 16.27 5.34
CA ARG A 190 -4.98 15.20 5.12
C ARG A 190 -6.21 15.72 4.37
N PRO A 191 -6.46 15.30 3.10
CA PRO A 191 -7.66 15.70 2.37
C PRO A 191 -8.91 15.04 2.97
N ASN A 192 -10.09 15.57 2.67
CA ASN A 192 -11.33 14.92 3.12
C ASN A 192 -11.55 13.56 2.42
N LYS A 193 -12.35 12.67 3.02
CA LYS A 193 -12.61 11.30 2.50
C LYS A 193 -13.01 11.27 1.01
N ARG A 194 -13.82 12.24 0.56
CA ARG A 194 -14.24 12.33 -0.86
C ARG A 194 -13.07 12.69 -1.77
N GLN A 195 -12.24 13.66 -1.39
CA GLN A 195 -11.05 14.04 -2.15
C GLN A 195 -10.06 12.86 -2.23
N ARG A 196 -9.80 12.17 -1.11
CA ARG A 196 -8.91 10.99 -1.08
C ARG A 196 -9.38 9.91 -2.06
N TRP A 197 -10.68 9.59 -2.04
CA TRP A 197 -11.26 8.63 -2.99
C TRP A 197 -11.12 9.08 -4.46
N LEU A 198 -11.46 10.32 -4.79
CA LEU A 198 -11.36 10.86 -6.15
C LEU A 198 -9.91 10.92 -6.65
N THR A 199 -8.95 11.20 -5.78
CA THR A 199 -7.54 11.34 -6.18
C THR A 199 -6.86 9.99 -6.38
N PHE A 200 -7.17 8.99 -5.55
CA PHE A 200 -6.35 7.77 -5.50
C PHE A 200 -7.10 6.47 -5.86
N ALA A 201 -8.41 6.40 -5.60
CA ALA A 201 -9.19 5.17 -5.75
C ALA A 201 -10.02 5.11 -7.05
N THR A 202 -10.24 6.25 -7.71
CA THR A 202 -10.98 6.30 -8.99
C THR A 202 -10.06 6.38 -10.19
N VAL A 203 -10.52 5.85 -11.33
CA VAL A 203 -9.85 6.03 -12.63
C VAL A 203 -10.66 7.01 -13.48
N SER A 204 -9.95 7.91 -14.17
CA SER A 204 -10.58 8.85 -15.09
C SER A 204 -11.12 8.10 -16.31
N GLU A 205 -12.43 7.99 -16.45
CA GLU A 205 -13.08 7.37 -17.63
C GLU A 205 -13.21 8.33 -18.83
N GLY A 206 -12.93 9.61 -18.63
CA GLY A 206 -12.99 10.63 -19.69
C GLY A 206 -12.40 11.95 -19.23
N LYS A 207 -12.41 12.95 -20.11
CA LYS A 207 -11.96 14.31 -19.82
C LYS A 207 -12.98 15.31 -20.36
N ILE A 208 -13.35 16.30 -19.54
CA ILE A 208 -14.18 17.43 -19.97
C ILE A 208 -13.28 18.64 -20.11
N ARG A 209 -13.38 19.35 -21.24
CA ARG A 209 -12.71 20.65 -21.42
C ARG A 209 -13.64 21.76 -20.96
N VAL A 210 -13.21 22.49 -19.94
CA VAL A 210 -13.94 23.64 -19.39
C VAL A 210 -13.37 24.93 -19.99
N LYS A 211 -14.24 25.86 -20.39
CA LYS A 211 -13.83 27.19 -20.87
C LYS A 211 -13.10 27.94 -19.76
N ALA A 212 -12.12 28.77 -20.11
CA ALA A 212 -11.31 29.50 -19.13
C ALA A 212 -12.17 30.28 -18.10
N ALA A 213 -13.26 30.92 -18.56
CA ALA A 213 -14.17 31.69 -17.72
C ALA A 213 -15.00 30.87 -16.71
N ALA A 214 -14.92 29.54 -16.71
CA ALA A 214 -15.62 28.67 -15.76
C ALA A 214 -14.65 27.93 -14.81
N LYS A 215 -13.37 28.35 -14.78
CA LYS A 215 -12.38 27.89 -13.80
C LYS A 215 -12.34 28.76 -12.54
N ASP A 216 -12.80 30.00 -12.66
CA ASP A 216 -12.95 30.99 -11.59
C ASP A 216 -14.35 30.86 -10.97
#